data_AF-A0A2N6BZU4-F1
#
_entry.id   AF-A0A2N6BZU4-F1
#
_cell.length_a   1.000
_cell.length_b   1.000
_cell.length_c   1.000
_cell.angle_alpha   90.00
_cell.angle_beta   90.00
_cell.angle_gamma   90.00
#
_symmetry.space_group_name_H-M   'P 1'
#
loop_
_entity.id
_entity.type
_entity.pdbx_description
1 polymer ?
#
loop_
_entity_poly.entity_id
_entity_poly.type
_entity_poly.pdbx_seq_one_letter_code
_entity_poly.pdbx_strand_id
1 'polypeptide(L)'
;MVPLVQLVTVDCPKPSLQDNTGDIDRLKKNVAAICGMPLIVPYQALAPVAAAFRRAGFAGHAVLNDCGIFYELVDFVAEKPKVLPAVALDLGTTHLEASLLDLLSGKVMAQAHLANGQIDYGTDILTRIHFAASPEGLAALQRAVLASINSLCAELSSKAGLAGTDIRGLAVSGNTTMVHFLLGIEAASLCREPYIPGINSPDICHAQDLRLAMHDLAPVWIMPSVGSYFGGDLISGIVASGLDARAGTAMLIDVGTNAEVVVGNREWLIACAGAAGPALEGGIAKMGMRAGAGAIDRVRIDPDSGEVTYSTLGGGKARGLCGSGIIDLVAALYLARMIDVRGKFQPRFAGERLITEKEGPAFVVATAEESADGTPVTFAQVDLDAMMRSKAAMYSILTTIIGQVGLEFADLERIFVAGSFGKHIDPRQAITLGMMPDLPLDVFEAIGNSSLAGAEEVLRSRRSRERCQALPQKITYLELNVNQEFMIRFSGCRFIPHTDPSLFPSVPVFDDCTS
;
A
#
# COMPACT_ATOMS: atom_id res chain seq x y z
N MET A 1 3.12 10.44 23.12
CA MET A 1 3.49 9.97 21.77
C MET A 1 4.98 10.17 21.64
N VAL A 2 5.76 9.09 21.61
CA VAL A 2 7.23 9.16 21.46
C VAL A 2 7.54 8.96 19.97
N PRO A 3 8.00 9.99 19.24
CA PRO A 3 8.34 9.85 17.82
C PRO A 3 9.61 9.01 17.64
N LEU A 4 9.89 8.60 16.39
CA LEU A 4 11.07 7.81 16.03
C LEU A 4 12.37 8.58 16.33
N VAL A 5 12.34 9.90 16.18
CA VAL A 5 13.41 10.81 16.58
C VAL A 5 12.82 11.91 17.46
N GLN A 6 13.45 12.20 18.59
CA GLN A 6 12.97 13.17 19.56
C GLN A 6 14.07 14.11 20.07
N LEU A 7 13.63 15.24 20.62
CA LEU A 7 14.50 16.21 21.28
C LEU A 7 14.31 16.17 22.79
N VAL A 8 15.41 16.07 23.52
CA VAL A 8 15.42 16.15 24.97
C VAL A 8 16.19 17.39 25.41
N THR A 9 15.48 18.33 26.04
CA THR A 9 16.08 19.56 26.55
C THR A 9 16.85 19.26 27.83
N VAL A 10 18.08 19.76 27.91
CA VAL A 10 18.95 19.60 29.06
C VAL A 10 19.63 20.91 29.44
N ASP A 11 19.85 21.09 30.74
CA ASP A 11 20.69 22.13 31.31
C ASP A 11 21.60 21.45 32.34
N CYS A 12 22.85 21.19 31.95
CA CYS A 12 23.76 20.37 32.74
C CYS A 12 24.73 21.24 33.56
N PRO A 13 25.09 20.82 34.78
CA PRO A 13 26.14 21.48 35.55
C PRO A 13 27.46 21.52 34.76
N LYS A 14 28.08 22.70 34.73
CA LYS A 14 29.38 22.90 34.06
C LYS A 14 30.48 22.07 34.75
N PRO A 15 31.50 21.61 34.00
CA PRO A 15 32.63 20.89 34.58
C PRO A 15 33.38 21.78 35.58
N SER A 16 33.91 21.16 36.64
CA SER A 16 34.66 21.84 37.70
C SER A 16 35.74 20.92 38.27
N LEU A 17 36.59 21.43 39.17
CA LEU A 17 37.57 20.59 39.87
C LEU A 17 36.91 19.53 40.77
N GLN A 18 35.67 19.77 41.19
CA GLN A 18 34.87 18.85 42.01
C GLN A 18 34.08 17.85 41.16
N ASP A 19 33.98 18.07 39.85
CA ASP A 19 33.29 17.21 38.90
C ASP A 19 34.03 17.21 37.54
N ASN A 20 34.96 16.25 37.42
CA ASN A 20 35.76 16.00 36.24
C ASN A 20 35.13 14.99 35.26
N THR A 21 33.81 14.73 35.36
CA THR A 21 33.09 13.84 34.43
C THR A 21 33.21 14.35 33.00
N GLY A 22 33.52 13.43 32.06
CA GLY A 22 33.62 13.73 30.63
C GLY A 22 32.31 14.26 30.03
N ASP A 23 32.39 15.01 28.94
CA ASP A 23 31.23 15.72 28.37
C ASP A 23 30.11 14.77 27.93
N ILE A 24 30.47 13.69 27.25
CA ILE A 24 29.50 12.67 26.82
C ILE A 24 28.91 11.93 28.03
N ASP A 25 29.72 11.55 29.01
CA ASP A 25 29.22 10.87 30.20
C ASP A 25 28.27 11.76 31.00
N ARG A 26 28.61 13.04 31.11
CA ARG A 26 27.76 14.09 31.71
C ARG A 26 26.43 14.20 30.96
N LEU A 27 26.47 14.32 29.63
CA LEU A 27 25.25 14.43 28.82
C LEU A 27 24.40 13.15 28.91
N LYS A 28 24.99 11.97 28.73
CA LYS A 28 24.33 10.66 28.85
C LYS A 28 23.64 10.51 30.19
N LYS A 29 24.33 10.83 31.30
CA LYS A 29 23.77 10.74 32.65
C LYS A 29 22.53 11.63 32.80
N ASN A 30 22.60 12.88 32.36
CA ASN A 30 21.49 13.83 32.50
C ASN A 30 20.31 13.47 31.59
N VAL A 31 20.56 13.06 30.34
CA VAL A 31 19.51 12.63 29.42
C VAL A 31 18.87 11.31 29.86
N ALA A 32 19.66 10.32 30.30
CA ALA A 32 19.14 9.05 30.79
C ALA A 32 18.23 9.22 32.01
N ALA A 33 18.56 10.16 32.90
CA ALA A 33 17.74 10.50 34.05
C ALA A 33 16.36 11.07 33.66
N ILE A 34 16.26 11.77 32.52
CA ILE A 34 14.99 12.28 31.98
C ILE A 34 14.21 11.18 31.27
N CYS A 35 14.89 10.41 30.42
CA CYS A 35 14.27 9.44 29.53
C CYS A 35 13.92 8.11 30.19
N GLY A 36 14.55 7.76 31.31
CA GLY A 36 14.35 6.49 32.00
C GLY A 36 14.83 5.26 31.21
N MET A 37 15.69 5.44 30.22
CA MET A 37 16.20 4.38 29.35
C MET A 37 17.71 4.48 29.14
N PRO A 38 18.39 3.36 28.82
CA PRO A 38 19.80 3.40 28.45
C PRO A 38 20.05 4.28 27.23
N LEU A 39 21.19 4.98 27.24
CA LEU A 39 21.68 5.75 26.09
C LEU A 39 22.96 5.14 25.52
N ILE A 40 22.94 4.91 24.21
CA ILE A 40 24.11 4.57 23.40
C ILE A 40 24.48 5.80 22.57
N VAL A 41 25.78 6.00 22.34
CA VAL A 41 26.27 7.08 21.46
C VAL A 41 27.02 6.38 20.34
N PRO A 42 26.52 6.41 19.09
CA PRO A 42 27.24 5.85 17.96
C PRO A 42 28.64 6.45 17.87
N TYR A 43 29.62 5.65 17.45
CA TYR A 43 31.02 6.08 17.40
C TYR A 43 31.20 7.41 16.64
N GLN A 44 30.51 7.55 15.51
CA GLN A 44 30.54 8.75 14.67
C GLN A 44 29.96 10.00 15.36
N ALA A 45 29.06 9.83 16.34
CA ALA A 45 28.44 10.91 17.09
C ALA A 45 29.29 11.37 18.29
N LEU A 46 30.21 10.54 18.80
CA LEU A 46 30.94 10.81 20.04
C LEU A 46 31.62 12.19 20.07
N ALA A 47 32.49 12.46 19.09
CA ALA A 47 33.24 13.72 19.05
C ALA A 47 32.38 14.93 18.65
N PRO A 48 31.53 14.86 17.59
CA PRO A 48 30.67 15.97 17.21
C PRO A 48 29.70 16.40 18.33
N VAL A 49 29.04 15.44 18.97
CA VAL A 49 28.09 15.70 20.07
C VAL A 49 28.80 16.33 21.26
N ALA A 50 29.95 15.79 21.67
CA ALA A 50 30.73 16.36 22.78
C ALA A 50 31.12 17.81 22.52
N ALA A 51 31.62 18.09 21.31
CA ALA A 51 32.03 19.42 20.91
C ALA A 51 30.85 20.40 20.82
N ALA A 52 29.71 19.97 20.29
CA ALA A 52 28.49 20.77 20.20
C ALA A 52 27.93 21.10 21.60
N PHE A 53 27.84 20.09 22.47
CA PHE A 53 27.38 20.25 23.85
C PHE A 53 28.23 21.23 24.66
N ARG A 54 29.56 21.11 24.57
CA ARG A 54 30.48 22.03 25.23
C ARG A 54 30.35 23.45 24.68
N ARG A 55 30.25 23.61 23.36
CA ARG A 55 30.13 24.92 22.69
C ARG A 55 28.84 25.64 23.07
N ALA A 56 27.76 24.89 23.30
CA ALA A 56 26.49 25.40 23.77
C ALA A 56 26.49 25.77 25.27
N GLY A 57 27.62 25.63 25.96
CA GLY A 57 27.73 25.94 27.38
C GLY A 57 27.05 24.92 28.28
N PHE A 58 26.94 23.66 27.83
CA PHE A 58 26.33 22.54 28.54
C PHE A 58 24.81 22.63 28.71
N ALA A 59 24.13 23.47 27.92
CA ALA A 59 22.67 23.58 27.86
C ALA A 59 22.19 23.56 26.39
N GLY A 60 21.03 22.96 26.13
CA GLY A 60 20.47 22.82 24.78
C GLY A 60 19.60 21.58 24.63
N HIS A 61 19.64 20.94 23.46
CA HIS A 61 18.78 19.82 23.10
C HIS A 61 19.58 18.63 22.54
N ALA A 62 19.47 17.49 23.22
CA ALA A 62 19.93 16.20 22.72
C ALA A 62 18.95 15.65 21.67
N VAL A 63 19.46 15.21 20.51
CA VAL A 63 18.69 14.54 19.47
C VAL A 63 18.82 13.04 19.67
N LEU A 64 17.71 12.35 19.88
CA LEU A 64 17.68 10.93 20.19
C LEU A 64 16.91 10.14 19.14
N ASN A 65 17.49 9.04 18.65
CA ASN A 65 16.76 8.01 17.91
C ASN A 65 16.18 7.00 18.90
N ASP A 66 14.91 6.62 18.70
CA ASP A 66 14.23 5.59 19.48
C ASP A 66 14.46 4.19 18.89
N CYS A 67 15.26 3.38 19.59
CA CYS A 67 15.54 2.00 19.23
C CYS A 67 14.71 0.99 20.04
N GLY A 68 13.61 1.42 20.66
CA GLY A 68 12.68 0.59 21.42
C GLY A 68 13.15 0.31 22.85
N ILE A 69 14.30 -0.35 23.02
CA ILE A 69 14.85 -0.73 24.34
C ILE A 69 15.98 0.18 24.84
N PHE A 70 16.54 1.02 23.97
CA PHE A 70 17.48 2.08 24.30
C PHE A 70 17.27 3.28 23.37
N TYR A 71 17.91 4.40 23.68
CA TYR A 71 18.02 5.55 22.79
C TYR A 71 19.44 5.68 22.25
N GLU A 72 19.57 6.08 20.99
CA GLU A 72 20.85 6.58 20.48
C GLU A 72 20.89 8.09 20.56
N LEU A 73 21.92 8.64 21.20
CA LEU A 73 22.22 10.07 21.14
C LEU A 73 23.08 10.33 19.91
N VAL A 74 22.47 10.95 18.90
CA VAL A 74 23.05 11.09 17.56
C VAL A 74 23.50 12.51 17.23
N ASP A 75 22.96 13.52 17.91
CA ASP A 75 23.29 14.92 17.67
C ASP A 75 22.98 15.78 18.91
N PHE A 76 23.52 17.00 18.96
CA PHE A 76 23.22 17.99 19.99
C PHE A 76 23.13 19.40 19.38
N VAL A 77 22.01 20.07 19.62
CA VAL A 77 21.73 21.40 19.09
C VAL A 77 21.52 22.40 20.23
N ALA A 78 22.15 23.57 20.14
CA ALA A 78 22.07 24.59 21.18
C ALA A 78 20.66 25.21 21.29
N GLU A 79 20.03 25.45 20.15
CA GLU A 79 18.67 26.01 20.05
C GLU A 79 17.71 24.97 19.52
N LYS A 80 16.44 25.04 19.97
CA LYS A 80 15.40 24.15 19.48
C LYS A 80 15.15 24.42 18.00
N PRO A 81 15.30 23.43 17.10
CA PRO A 81 14.99 23.63 15.69
C PRO A 81 13.49 23.88 15.51
N LYS A 82 13.15 24.63 14.45
CA LYS A 82 11.75 24.96 14.12
C LYS A 82 10.95 23.71 13.72
N VAL A 83 11.60 22.76 13.07
CA VAL A 83 11.02 21.49 12.59
C VAL A 83 12.00 20.35 12.83
N LEU A 84 11.49 19.14 12.97
CA LEU A 84 12.26 17.90 13.02
C LEU A 84 11.74 16.95 11.92
N PRO A 85 12.22 17.10 10.67
CA PRO A 85 11.60 16.47 9.52
C PRO A 85 11.94 14.98 9.43
N ALA A 86 10.96 14.14 9.10
CA ALA A 86 11.12 12.71 8.83
C ALA A 86 10.21 12.27 7.69
N VAL A 87 10.62 11.25 6.93
CA VAL A 87 9.90 10.77 5.75
C VAL A 87 9.18 9.47 6.08
N ALA A 88 7.88 9.41 5.79
CA ALA A 88 7.12 8.16 5.70
C ALA A 88 7.07 7.76 4.23
N LEU A 89 7.40 6.51 3.93
CA LEU A 89 7.51 5.98 2.58
C LEU A 89 6.65 4.72 2.44
N ASP A 90 5.74 4.76 1.47
CA ASP A 90 5.15 3.58 0.85
C ASP A 90 6.00 3.18 -0.36
N LEU A 91 6.67 2.04 -0.24
CA LEU A 91 7.56 1.45 -1.23
C LEU A 91 6.77 0.44 -2.08
N GLY A 92 5.99 0.97 -3.02
CA GLY A 92 5.24 0.17 -3.97
C GLY A 92 6.12 -0.38 -5.11
N THR A 93 5.64 -1.46 -5.73
CA THR A 93 6.32 -2.06 -6.90
C THR A 93 6.33 -1.12 -8.10
N THR A 94 5.27 -0.34 -8.28
CA THR A 94 5.13 0.56 -9.44
C THR A 94 5.49 2.00 -9.11
N HIS A 95 5.07 2.49 -7.95
CA HIS A 95 5.30 3.86 -7.52
C HIS A 95 5.76 3.87 -6.06
N LEU A 96 6.52 4.90 -5.71
CA LEU A 96 6.79 5.28 -4.34
C LEU A 96 5.90 6.46 -4.01
N GLU A 97 5.23 6.42 -2.86
CA GLU A 97 4.48 7.54 -2.31
C GLU A 97 5.08 7.91 -0.95
N ALA A 98 5.26 9.21 -0.68
CA ALA A 98 5.86 9.62 0.57
C ALA A 98 5.30 10.94 1.11
N SER A 99 5.31 11.03 2.44
CA SER A 99 4.98 12.22 3.20
C SER A 99 6.22 12.66 3.98
N LEU A 100 6.52 13.96 3.98
CA LEU A 100 7.48 14.58 4.89
C LEU A 100 6.73 15.15 6.09
N LEU A 101 7.09 14.73 7.30
CA LEU A 101 6.42 15.10 8.54
C LEU A 101 7.37 15.91 9.42
N ASP A 102 6.84 16.92 10.11
CA ASP A 102 7.52 17.50 11.26
C ASP A 102 7.20 16.67 12.52
N LEU A 103 8.19 15.99 13.09
CA LEU A 103 8.03 15.18 14.31
C LEU A 103 7.76 16.01 15.57
N LEU A 104 8.02 17.33 15.55
CA LEU A 104 7.70 18.19 16.69
C LEU A 104 6.21 18.51 16.78
N SER A 105 5.58 18.82 15.64
CA SER A 105 4.15 19.14 15.58
C SER A 105 3.26 17.97 15.16
N GLY A 106 3.82 16.94 14.55
CA GLY A 106 3.07 15.88 13.89
C GLY A 106 2.31 16.35 12.64
N LYS A 107 2.77 17.38 11.94
CA LYS A 107 2.08 17.83 10.71
C LYS A 107 2.82 17.34 9.48
N VAL A 108 2.05 16.94 8.46
CA VAL A 108 2.58 16.69 7.12
C VAL A 108 2.96 18.04 6.51
N MET A 109 4.21 18.18 6.10
CA MET A 109 4.80 19.38 5.51
C MET A 109 4.74 19.35 3.98
N ALA A 110 4.95 18.18 3.38
CA ALA A 110 4.92 17.97 1.94
C ALA A 110 4.57 16.52 1.62
N GLN A 111 4.00 16.30 0.44
CA GLN A 111 3.78 14.98 -0.13
C GLN A 111 4.29 14.94 -1.57
N ALA A 112 4.75 13.77 -1.99
CA ALA A 112 5.23 13.51 -3.33
C ALA A 112 5.06 12.03 -3.69
N HIS A 113 5.07 11.75 -4.99
CA HIS A 113 5.08 10.39 -5.51
C HIS A 113 5.98 10.34 -6.74
N LEU A 114 6.57 9.18 -7.01
CA LEU A 114 7.33 8.94 -8.23
C LEU A 114 7.17 7.50 -8.72
N ALA A 115 7.48 7.26 -9.99
CA ALA A 115 7.64 5.91 -10.50
C ALA A 115 8.83 5.22 -9.83
N ASN A 116 8.67 3.93 -9.50
CA ASN A 116 9.75 3.12 -8.98
C ASN A 116 10.76 2.85 -10.12
N GLY A 117 11.98 3.34 -9.99
CA GLY A 117 13.04 3.17 -10.99
C GLY A 117 13.43 1.71 -11.27
N GLN A 118 12.99 0.76 -10.44
CA GLN A 118 13.13 -0.66 -10.71
C GLN A 118 12.32 -1.16 -11.92
N ILE A 119 11.36 -0.36 -12.40
CA ILE A 119 10.52 -0.72 -13.56
C ILE A 119 11.33 -0.97 -14.83
N ASP A 120 12.51 -0.32 -14.96
CA ASP A 120 13.43 -0.49 -16.07
C ASP A 120 14.02 -1.92 -16.15
N TYR A 121 13.95 -2.69 -15.06
CA TYR A 121 14.46 -4.05 -14.95
C TYR A 121 13.36 -5.11 -14.90
N GLY A 122 12.09 -4.70 -14.89
CA GLY A 122 10.95 -5.60 -14.84
C GLY A 122 9.66 -4.87 -14.47
N THR A 123 8.60 -5.12 -15.24
CA THR A 123 7.28 -4.53 -15.01
C THR A 123 6.54 -5.15 -13.82
N ASP A 124 6.89 -6.38 -13.44
CA ASP A 124 6.32 -7.13 -12.32
C ASP A 124 7.39 -7.68 -11.36
N ILE A 125 6.94 -8.14 -10.19
CA ILE A 125 7.80 -8.63 -9.10
C ILE A 125 8.62 -9.86 -9.53
N LEU A 126 8.00 -10.82 -10.22
CA LEU A 126 8.68 -12.08 -10.59
C LEU A 126 9.80 -11.81 -11.59
N THR A 127 9.57 -10.96 -12.59
CA THR A 127 10.60 -10.56 -13.54
C THR A 127 11.79 -9.90 -12.83
N ARG A 128 11.53 -9.04 -11.84
CA ARG A 128 12.59 -8.43 -11.02
C ARG A 128 13.34 -9.46 -10.17
N ILE A 129 12.64 -10.43 -9.57
CA ILE A 129 13.30 -11.51 -8.81
C ILE A 129 14.24 -12.32 -9.72
N HIS A 130 13.81 -12.63 -10.95
CA HIS A 130 14.67 -13.34 -11.91
C HIS A 130 15.88 -12.50 -12.31
N PHE A 131 15.70 -11.19 -12.54
CA PHE A 131 16.81 -10.28 -12.80
C PHE A 131 17.78 -10.20 -11.59
N ALA A 132 17.25 -10.21 -10.37
CA ALA A 132 18.03 -10.21 -9.13
C ALA A 132 18.78 -11.53 -8.84
N ALA A 133 18.62 -12.57 -9.67
CA ALA A 133 19.27 -13.86 -9.45
C ALA A 133 20.80 -13.80 -9.56
N SER A 134 21.37 -12.74 -10.15
CA SER A 134 22.80 -12.45 -10.10
C SER A 134 23.12 -11.34 -9.10
N PRO A 135 24.33 -11.35 -8.47
CA PRO A 135 24.77 -10.26 -7.60
C PRO A 135 24.72 -8.88 -8.27
N GLU A 136 25.05 -8.80 -9.57
CA GLU A 136 25.01 -7.56 -10.34
C GLU A 136 23.57 -7.07 -10.54
N GLY A 137 22.64 -7.99 -10.79
CA GLY A 137 21.22 -7.69 -10.96
C GLY A 137 20.57 -7.21 -9.67
N LEU A 138 20.86 -7.88 -8.55
CA LEU A 138 20.41 -7.45 -7.22
C LEU A 138 20.96 -6.06 -6.89
N ALA A 139 22.25 -5.83 -7.10
CA ALA A 139 22.87 -4.53 -6.85
C ALA A 139 22.30 -3.43 -7.76
N ALA A 140 21.90 -3.75 -9.00
CA ALA A 140 21.24 -2.80 -9.90
C ALA A 140 19.84 -2.42 -9.40
N LEU A 141 19.03 -3.39 -8.99
CA LEU A 141 17.71 -3.15 -8.41
C LEU A 141 17.78 -2.35 -7.10
N GLN A 142 18.77 -2.65 -6.25
CA GLN A 142 19.01 -1.89 -5.02
C GLN A 142 19.40 -0.43 -5.35
N ARG A 143 20.34 -0.22 -6.28
CA ARG A 143 20.71 1.14 -6.70
C ARG A 143 19.52 1.92 -7.25
N ALA A 144 18.67 1.28 -8.05
CA ALA A 144 17.50 1.91 -8.64
C ALA A 144 16.47 2.36 -7.59
N VAL A 145 16.19 1.52 -6.58
CA VAL A 145 15.26 1.91 -5.51
C VAL A 145 15.86 2.98 -4.60
N LEU A 146 17.15 2.90 -4.25
CA LEU A 146 17.82 3.94 -3.45
C LEU A 146 17.86 5.29 -4.19
N ALA A 147 18.13 5.28 -5.50
CA ALA A 147 18.06 6.49 -6.33
C ALA A 147 16.65 7.09 -6.39
N SER A 148 15.62 6.23 -6.45
CA SER A 148 14.21 6.63 -6.40
C SER A 148 13.87 7.30 -5.06
N ILE A 149 14.26 6.69 -3.94
CA ILE A 149 14.05 7.24 -2.59
C ILE A 149 14.80 8.58 -2.42
N ASN A 150 16.04 8.67 -2.87
CA ASN A 150 16.83 9.90 -2.78
C ASN A 150 16.22 11.04 -3.61
N SER A 151 15.70 10.74 -4.80
CA SER A 151 15.00 11.72 -5.64
C SER A 151 13.73 12.21 -4.96
N LEU A 152 12.97 11.31 -4.33
CA LEU A 152 11.77 11.64 -3.56
C LEU A 152 12.09 12.55 -2.36
N CYS A 153 13.13 12.20 -1.61
CA CYS A 153 13.59 12.99 -0.47
C CYS A 153 14.04 14.40 -0.89
N ALA A 154 14.71 14.52 -2.04
CA ALA A 154 15.11 15.81 -2.61
C ALA A 154 13.90 16.66 -3.01
N GLU A 155 12.87 16.07 -3.64
CA GLU A 155 11.63 16.78 -3.97
C GLU A 155 10.89 17.25 -2.71
N LEU A 156 10.72 16.36 -1.73
CA LEU A 156 10.03 16.65 -0.48
C LEU A 156 10.73 17.77 0.32
N SER A 157 12.05 17.66 0.50
CA SER A 157 12.84 18.68 1.20
C SER A 157 12.79 20.02 0.47
N SER A 158 12.90 20.03 -0.87
CA SER A 158 12.76 21.23 -1.68
C SER A 158 11.39 21.91 -1.52
N LYS A 159 10.29 21.14 -1.60
CA LYS A 159 8.93 21.65 -1.37
C LYS A 159 8.74 22.27 0.02
N ALA A 160 9.45 21.76 1.02
CA ALA A 160 9.43 22.24 2.39
C ALA A 160 10.45 23.36 2.69
N GLY A 161 11.30 23.74 1.73
CA GLY A 161 12.36 24.72 1.94
C GLY A 161 13.48 24.24 2.87
N LEU A 162 13.76 22.93 2.86
CA LEU A 162 14.76 22.26 3.69
C LEU A 162 15.88 21.67 2.82
N ALA A 163 17.05 21.41 3.43
CA ALA A 163 18.06 20.58 2.81
C ALA A 163 17.72 19.09 3.01
N GLY A 164 18.14 18.21 2.08
CA GLY A 164 17.96 16.76 2.24
C GLY A 164 18.58 16.22 3.55
N THR A 165 19.74 16.76 3.92
CA THR A 165 20.46 16.43 5.18
C THR A 165 19.72 16.86 6.45
N ASP A 166 18.67 17.68 6.34
CA ASP A 166 17.83 18.03 7.49
C ASP A 166 16.90 16.88 7.89
N ILE A 167 16.57 15.96 6.97
CA ILE A 167 15.71 14.79 7.22
C ILE A 167 16.39 13.90 8.27
N ARG A 168 15.73 13.74 9.41
CA ARG A 168 16.26 13.05 10.59
C ARG A 168 15.75 11.61 10.75
N GLY A 169 14.81 11.13 9.96
CA GLY A 169 14.34 9.74 10.03
C GLY A 169 13.54 9.30 8.81
N LEU A 170 13.47 7.99 8.62
CA LEU A 170 12.72 7.35 7.54
C LEU A 170 11.94 6.16 8.10
N ALA A 171 10.64 6.08 7.80
CA ALA A 171 9.85 4.87 7.97
C ALA A 171 9.49 4.30 6.59
N VAL A 172 9.72 3.01 6.37
CA VAL A 172 9.44 2.32 5.11
C VAL A 172 8.37 1.26 5.34
N SER A 173 7.31 1.34 4.54
CA SER A 173 6.25 0.34 4.42
C SER A 173 6.24 -0.18 2.98
N GLY A 174 6.11 -1.48 2.77
CA GLY A 174 6.09 -2.05 1.42
C GLY A 174 6.11 -3.57 1.45
N ASN A 175 5.85 -4.18 0.29
CA ASN A 175 5.86 -5.64 0.20
C ASN A 175 7.25 -6.24 0.44
N THR A 176 7.26 -7.50 0.85
CA THR A 176 8.47 -8.24 1.25
C THR A 176 9.56 -8.18 0.18
N THR A 177 9.23 -8.33 -1.10
CA THR A 177 10.22 -8.28 -2.18
C THR A 177 10.86 -6.90 -2.32
N MET A 178 10.07 -5.82 -2.24
CA MET A 178 10.63 -4.47 -2.35
C MET A 178 11.58 -4.15 -1.19
N VAL A 179 11.25 -4.60 0.03
CA VAL A 179 12.15 -4.49 1.20
C VAL A 179 13.44 -5.29 1.00
N HIS A 180 13.37 -6.50 0.44
CA HIS A 180 14.58 -7.28 0.14
C HIS A 180 15.48 -6.55 -0.85
N PHE A 181 14.92 -5.97 -1.92
CA PHE A 181 15.71 -5.18 -2.86
C PHE A 181 16.29 -3.91 -2.25
N LEU A 182 15.55 -3.21 -1.39
CA LEU A 182 16.05 -2.05 -0.65
C LEU A 182 17.28 -2.41 0.20
N LEU A 183 17.20 -3.54 0.91
CA LEU A 183 18.24 -4.02 1.80
C LEU A 183 19.38 -4.76 1.08
N GLY A 184 19.26 -5.02 -0.23
CA GLY A 184 20.24 -5.79 -0.99
C GLY A 184 20.29 -7.27 -0.58
N ILE A 185 19.15 -7.81 -0.17
CA ILE A 185 18.96 -9.22 0.22
C ILE A 185 18.44 -10.00 -0.98
N GLU A 186 18.95 -11.21 -1.17
CA GLU A 186 18.50 -12.12 -2.23
C GLU A 186 17.03 -12.51 -2.05
N ALA A 187 16.28 -12.55 -3.16
CA ALA A 187 14.82 -12.65 -3.15
C ALA A 187 14.26 -13.89 -3.86
N ALA A 188 15.11 -14.80 -4.39
CA ALA A 188 14.62 -15.93 -5.19
C ALA A 188 13.84 -16.95 -4.35
N SER A 189 14.13 -17.04 -3.05
CA SER A 189 13.37 -17.88 -2.12
C SER A 189 11.94 -17.40 -1.90
N LEU A 190 11.61 -16.14 -2.23
CA LEU A 190 10.26 -15.59 -2.06
C LEU A 190 9.25 -16.22 -3.02
N CYS A 191 9.69 -16.57 -4.24
CA CYS A 191 8.83 -17.14 -5.28
C CYS A 191 9.07 -18.64 -5.51
N ARG A 192 9.90 -19.29 -4.68
CA ARG A 192 10.21 -20.72 -4.77
C ARG A 192 9.70 -21.41 -3.51
N GLU A 193 8.92 -22.47 -3.69
CA GLU A 193 8.47 -23.30 -2.57
C GLU A 193 9.68 -23.71 -1.70
N PRO A 194 9.62 -23.52 -0.35
CA PRO A 194 8.43 -23.20 0.46
C PRO A 194 8.20 -21.70 0.77
N TYR A 195 8.59 -20.79 -0.13
CA TYR A 195 8.29 -19.35 -0.12
C TYR A 195 8.81 -18.62 1.13
N ILE A 196 10.11 -18.77 1.41
CA ILE A 196 10.71 -18.30 2.67
C ILE A 196 11.48 -16.98 2.45
N PRO A 197 11.09 -15.88 3.13
CA PRO A 197 11.86 -14.64 3.13
C PRO A 197 13.22 -14.79 3.81
N GLY A 198 14.22 -14.06 3.32
CA GLY A 198 15.52 -13.95 3.99
C GLY A 198 15.42 -13.24 5.33
N ILE A 199 14.46 -12.30 5.46
CA ILE A 199 14.13 -11.62 6.71
C ILE A 199 12.66 -11.19 6.72
N ASN A 200 12.02 -11.25 7.89
CA ASN A 200 10.67 -10.73 8.09
C ASN A 200 10.63 -9.43 8.91
N SER A 201 11.48 -9.29 9.92
CA SER A 201 11.50 -8.09 10.78
C SER A 201 12.92 -7.52 10.83
N PRO A 202 13.32 -6.67 9.88
CA PRO A 202 14.61 -6.00 9.92
C PRO A 202 14.77 -5.12 11.17
N ASP A 203 15.95 -5.15 11.77
CA ASP A 203 16.32 -4.17 12.80
C ASP A 203 16.53 -2.78 12.18
N ILE A 204 16.48 -1.75 13.03
CA ILE A 204 16.74 -0.37 12.60
C ILE A 204 18.20 -0.24 12.14
N CYS A 205 18.40 0.36 10.97
CA CYS A 205 19.71 0.77 10.48
C CYS A 205 19.82 2.29 10.33
N HIS A 206 21.02 2.80 10.03
CA HIS A 206 21.22 4.22 9.75
C HIS A 206 21.15 4.51 8.25
N ALA A 207 20.73 5.72 7.90
CA ALA A 207 20.62 6.17 6.52
C ALA A 207 21.93 6.01 5.73
N GLN A 208 23.08 6.22 6.36
CA GLN A 208 24.39 6.03 5.74
C GLN A 208 24.65 4.57 5.30
N ASP A 209 24.10 3.58 6.02
CA ASP A 209 24.30 2.16 5.71
C ASP A 209 23.68 1.81 4.36
N LEU A 210 22.58 2.52 4.03
CA LEU A 210 21.86 2.42 2.77
C LEU A 210 22.25 3.52 1.76
N ARG A 211 23.18 4.43 2.11
CA ARG A 211 23.61 5.57 1.28
C ARG A 211 22.44 6.49 0.88
N LEU A 212 21.53 6.73 1.81
CA LEU A 212 20.40 7.63 1.61
C LEU A 212 20.84 9.09 1.81
N ALA A 213 20.32 9.99 0.98
CA ALA A 213 20.64 11.42 0.97
C ALA A 213 19.87 12.19 2.06
N MET A 214 20.09 11.81 3.32
CA MET A 214 19.54 12.42 4.52
C MET A 214 20.61 12.51 5.61
N HIS A 215 20.26 12.87 6.85
CA HIS A 215 21.23 12.88 7.94
C HIS A 215 21.84 11.48 8.13
N ASP A 216 23.18 11.36 8.23
CA ASP A 216 23.88 10.06 8.21
C ASP A 216 23.37 9.07 9.27
N LEU A 217 23.14 9.57 10.48
CA LEU A 217 22.60 8.80 11.62
C LEU A 217 21.07 8.85 11.74
N ALA A 218 20.35 9.26 10.68
CA ALA A 218 18.90 9.13 10.66
C ALA A 218 18.52 7.63 10.73
N PRO A 219 17.61 7.23 11.64
CA PRO A 219 17.18 5.85 11.71
C PRO A 219 16.24 5.55 10.53
N VAL A 220 16.46 4.40 9.92
CA VAL A 220 15.58 3.80 8.92
C VAL A 220 14.83 2.67 9.60
N TRP A 221 13.54 2.89 9.83
CA TRP A 221 12.65 1.90 10.43
C TRP A 221 11.83 1.25 9.31
N ILE A 222 11.86 -0.08 9.22
CA ILE A 222 11.18 -0.82 8.16
C ILE A 222 10.06 -1.65 8.80
N MET A 223 8.85 -1.57 8.22
CA MET A 223 7.72 -2.38 8.66
C MET A 223 8.06 -3.88 8.59
N PRO A 224 7.68 -4.67 9.61
CA PRO A 224 7.85 -6.11 9.56
C PRO A 224 6.88 -6.74 8.54
N SER A 225 7.25 -7.89 7.99
CA SER A 225 6.43 -8.76 7.16
C SER A 225 6.09 -10.07 7.89
N VAL A 226 5.15 -10.85 7.34
CA VAL A 226 4.79 -12.18 7.84
C VAL A 226 5.31 -13.28 6.91
N GLY A 227 5.31 -13.03 5.60
CA GLY A 227 5.73 -14.01 4.60
C GLY A 227 6.06 -13.37 3.26
N SER A 228 6.25 -14.20 2.22
CA SER A 228 6.70 -13.73 0.91
C SER A 228 5.71 -12.79 0.21
N TYR A 229 4.42 -13.05 0.38
CA TYR A 229 3.33 -12.24 -0.20
C TYR A 229 2.54 -11.47 0.86
N PHE A 230 3.05 -11.40 2.09
CA PHE A 230 2.44 -10.63 3.17
C PHE A 230 3.48 -9.69 3.78
N GLY A 231 3.55 -8.49 3.22
CA GLY A 231 4.57 -7.49 3.51
C GLY A 231 4.21 -6.51 4.63
N GLY A 232 5.07 -5.50 4.77
CA GLY A 232 4.91 -4.44 5.73
C GLY A 232 3.82 -3.42 5.36
N ASP A 233 3.47 -3.35 4.08
CA ASP A 233 2.29 -2.64 3.57
C ASP A 233 0.98 -3.11 4.21
N LEU A 234 0.82 -4.42 4.38
CA LEU A 234 -0.38 -4.98 5.03
C LEU A 234 -0.35 -4.80 6.55
N ILE A 235 0.82 -4.89 7.19
CA ILE A 235 0.97 -4.55 8.61
C ILE A 235 0.60 -3.08 8.85
N SER A 236 1.06 -2.18 7.99
CA SER A 236 0.64 -0.78 7.97
C SER A 236 -0.87 -0.65 7.82
N GLY A 237 -1.47 -1.40 6.88
CA GLY A 237 -2.91 -1.41 6.66
C GLY A 237 -3.72 -1.84 7.89
N ILE A 238 -3.28 -2.87 8.60
CA ILE A 238 -3.91 -3.35 9.84
C ILE A 238 -3.87 -2.24 10.90
N VAL A 239 -2.71 -1.60 11.08
CA VAL A 239 -2.54 -0.54 12.09
C VAL A 239 -3.35 0.71 11.74
N ALA A 240 -3.33 1.14 10.47
CA ALA A 240 -4.04 2.31 9.98
C ALA A 240 -5.56 2.18 10.04
N SER A 241 -6.09 0.98 9.76
CA SER A 241 -7.52 0.67 9.94
C SER A 241 -7.92 0.44 11.41
N GLY A 242 -6.93 0.24 12.29
CA GLY A 242 -7.15 -0.13 13.68
C GLY A 242 -7.74 -1.52 13.88
N LEU A 243 -7.68 -2.39 12.86
CA LEU A 243 -8.27 -3.73 12.86
C LEU A 243 -7.81 -4.56 14.08
N ASP A 244 -6.53 -4.47 14.43
CA ASP A 244 -5.89 -5.14 15.58
C ASP A 244 -6.29 -4.61 16.96
N ALA A 245 -7.08 -3.54 17.01
CA ALA A 245 -7.59 -2.94 18.24
C ALA A 245 -9.12 -3.11 18.38
N ARG A 246 -9.83 -3.59 17.35
CA ARG A 246 -11.29 -3.73 17.36
C ARG A 246 -11.73 -4.91 18.23
N ALA A 247 -12.93 -4.79 18.81
CA ALA A 247 -13.55 -5.90 19.54
C ALA A 247 -14.31 -6.81 18.58
N GLY A 248 -15.16 -6.22 17.72
CA GLY A 248 -15.86 -6.96 16.68
C GLY A 248 -14.97 -7.28 15.48
N THR A 249 -15.42 -8.29 14.73
CA THR A 249 -14.72 -8.79 13.55
C THR A 249 -14.90 -7.82 12.40
N ALA A 250 -13.79 -7.50 11.74
CA ALA A 250 -13.77 -6.70 10.54
C ALA A 250 -12.83 -7.33 9.52
N MET A 251 -12.90 -6.82 8.30
CA MET A 251 -12.07 -7.23 7.19
C MET A 251 -11.32 -6.02 6.64
N LEU A 252 -10.05 -6.19 6.31
CA LEU A 252 -9.26 -5.26 5.53
C LEU A 252 -9.00 -5.91 4.18
N ILE A 253 -9.27 -5.17 3.12
CA ILE A 253 -9.02 -5.56 1.74
C ILE A 253 -8.09 -4.51 1.13
N ASP A 254 -6.91 -4.93 0.70
CA ASP A 254 -6.07 -4.16 -0.20
C ASP A 254 -6.13 -4.79 -1.60
N VAL A 255 -6.46 -3.98 -2.60
CA VAL A 255 -6.53 -4.42 -3.99
C VAL A 255 -5.59 -3.55 -4.81
N GLY A 256 -4.44 -4.14 -5.14
CA GLY A 256 -3.52 -3.70 -6.17
C GLY A 256 -3.38 -4.80 -7.23
N THR A 257 -2.15 -5.19 -7.54
CA THR A 257 -1.85 -6.29 -8.47
C THR A 257 -2.37 -7.61 -7.93
N ASN A 258 -2.27 -7.76 -6.61
CA ASN A 258 -2.83 -8.86 -5.86
C ASN A 258 -4.02 -8.34 -5.03
N ALA A 259 -4.86 -9.28 -4.61
CA ALA A 259 -5.83 -9.03 -3.55
C ALA A 259 -5.24 -9.59 -2.27
N GLU A 260 -5.00 -8.71 -1.31
CA GLU A 260 -4.53 -9.05 0.01
C GLU A 260 -5.65 -8.76 1.01
N VAL A 261 -5.99 -9.78 1.80
CA VAL A 261 -7.16 -9.74 2.67
C VAL A 261 -6.77 -10.17 4.06
N VAL A 262 -7.18 -9.39 5.05
CA VAL A 262 -7.03 -9.69 6.48
C VAL A 262 -8.41 -9.68 7.12
N VAL A 263 -8.72 -10.71 7.90
CA VAL A 263 -9.96 -10.81 8.68
C VAL A 263 -9.60 -11.02 10.14
N GLY A 264 -10.32 -10.34 11.04
CA GLY A 264 -10.22 -10.61 12.47
C GLY A 264 -10.50 -9.40 13.33
N ASN A 265 -9.86 -9.38 14.49
CA ASN A 265 -10.05 -8.38 15.54
C ASN A 265 -8.79 -8.32 16.45
N ARG A 266 -8.92 -7.76 17.66
CA ARG A 266 -7.79 -7.65 18.61
C ARG A 266 -7.21 -8.97 19.10
N GLU A 267 -8.00 -10.04 19.07
CA GLU A 267 -7.67 -11.36 19.64
C GLU A 267 -7.00 -12.26 18.60
N TRP A 268 -7.47 -12.23 17.36
CA TRP A 268 -6.96 -13.07 16.27
C TRP A 268 -7.00 -12.35 14.94
N LEU A 269 -6.06 -12.67 14.06
CA LEU A 269 -6.02 -12.20 12.67
C LEU A 269 -5.68 -13.38 11.77
N ILE A 270 -6.45 -13.55 10.70
CA ILE A 270 -6.11 -14.44 9.58
C ILE A 270 -5.90 -13.58 8.33
N ALA A 271 -4.95 -13.95 7.50
CA ALA A 271 -4.63 -13.22 6.29
C ALA A 271 -4.35 -14.14 5.12
N CYS A 272 -4.56 -13.64 3.91
CA CYS A 272 -4.15 -14.31 2.69
C CYS A 272 -3.81 -13.26 1.62
N ALA A 273 -2.98 -13.67 0.67
CA ALA A 273 -2.76 -12.93 -0.56
C ALA A 273 -3.04 -13.86 -1.73
N GLY A 274 -3.74 -13.37 -2.74
CA GLY A 274 -4.08 -14.12 -3.93
C GLY A 274 -4.04 -13.25 -5.17
N ALA A 275 -3.83 -13.86 -6.33
CA ALA A 275 -3.95 -13.15 -7.59
C ALA A 275 -5.42 -12.76 -7.79
N ALA A 276 -5.73 -11.46 -7.66
CA ALA A 276 -7.06 -10.92 -7.98
C ALA A 276 -7.35 -10.96 -9.49
N GLY A 277 -6.38 -11.38 -10.31
CA GLY A 277 -6.42 -11.32 -11.76
C GLY A 277 -6.15 -9.90 -12.26
N PRO A 278 -5.36 -9.71 -13.33
CA PRO A 278 -4.75 -8.41 -13.58
C PRO A 278 -5.66 -7.43 -14.36
N ALA A 279 -6.95 -7.74 -14.57
CA ALA A 279 -7.89 -6.92 -15.35
C ALA A 279 -8.15 -5.52 -14.77
N LEU A 280 -7.82 -5.29 -13.49
CA LEU A 280 -8.02 -4.02 -12.78
C LEU A 280 -6.81 -3.09 -12.82
N GLU A 281 -5.63 -3.63 -13.19
CA GLU A 281 -4.41 -2.85 -13.35
C GLU A 281 -4.09 -2.70 -14.85
N GLY A 282 -3.87 -1.46 -15.29
CA GLY A 282 -3.74 -1.14 -16.72
C GLY A 282 -2.72 -2.01 -17.45
N GLY A 283 -3.09 -2.52 -18.63
CA GLY A 283 -2.22 -3.32 -19.50
C GLY A 283 -2.77 -4.67 -19.97
N ILE A 284 -3.92 -5.13 -19.45
CA ILE A 284 -4.56 -6.38 -19.93
C ILE A 284 -5.80 -6.15 -20.78
N ALA A 285 -6.60 -5.13 -20.47
CA ALA A 285 -7.60 -4.67 -21.42
C ALA A 285 -6.91 -3.88 -22.53
N LYS A 286 -7.25 -4.12 -23.79
CA LYS A 286 -6.63 -3.44 -24.96
C LYS A 286 -6.66 -1.91 -24.83
N MET A 287 -7.78 -1.37 -24.35
CA MET A 287 -7.95 0.06 -24.07
C MET A 287 -7.90 0.37 -22.56
N GLY A 288 -7.44 -0.59 -21.74
CA GLY A 288 -7.22 -0.41 -20.31
C GLY A 288 -6.01 0.46 -20.05
N MET A 289 -6.17 1.50 -19.25
CA MET A 289 -5.10 2.39 -18.84
C MET A 289 -5.14 2.63 -17.33
N ARG A 290 -4.03 3.10 -16.77
CA ARG A 290 -4.00 3.49 -15.36
C ARG A 290 -4.86 4.75 -15.14
N ALA A 291 -5.30 4.94 -13.89
CA ALA A 291 -5.99 6.16 -13.48
C ALA A 291 -5.09 7.39 -13.77
N GLY A 292 -5.58 8.29 -14.61
CA GLY A 292 -4.83 9.46 -15.08
C GLY A 292 -5.65 10.27 -16.10
N ALA A 293 -5.11 11.40 -16.56
CA ALA A 293 -5.85 12.32 -17.43
C ALA A 293 -6.43 11.62 -18.69
N GLY A 294 -7.74 11.75 -18.89
CA GLY A 294 -8.47 11.13 -20.01
C GLY A 294 -8.87 9.67 -19.80
N ALA A 295 -8.51 9.04 -18.67
CA ALA A 295 -9.00 7.71 -18.32
C ALA A 295 -10.45 7.77 -17.88
N ILE A 296 -11.31 6.95 -18.49
CA ILE A 296 -12.71 6.80 -18.11
C ILE A 296 -12.79 6.09 -16.76
N ASP A 297 -13.41 6.74 -15.76
CA ASP A 297 -13.47 6.27 -14.37
C ASP A 297 -14.87 5.95 -13.86
N ARG A 298 -15.91 6.48 -14.52
CA ARG A 298 -17.32 6.12 -14.32
C ARG A 298 -17.99 5.84 -15.63
N VAL A 299 -18.86 4.84 -15.65
CA VAL A 299 -19.72 4.53 -16.80
C VAL A 299 -21.13 4.26 -16.29
N ARG A 300 -22.13 4.77 -17.01
CA ARG A 300 -23.55 4.47 -16.81
C ARG A 300 -24.17 4.15 -18.16
N ILE A 301 -25.05 3.15 -18.16
CA ILE A 301 -25.84 2.78 -19.32
C ILE A 301 -27.29 2.81 -18.87
N ASP A 302 -28.12 3.59 -19.55
CA ASP A 302 -29.56 3.59 -19.32
C ASP A 302 -30.15 2.28 -19.86
N PRO A 303 -30.81 1.44 -19.02
CA PRO A 303 -31.28 0.13 -19.45
C PRO A 303 -32.37 0.14 -20.53
N ASP A 304 -33.12 1.24 -20.65
CA ASP A 304 -34.26 1.34 -21.58
C ASP A 304 -33.84 1.89 -22.94
N SER A 305 -33.03 2.94 -22.95
CA SER A 305 -32.56 3.63 -24.16
C SER A 305 -31.23 3.10 -24.69
N GLY A 306 -30.42 2.46 -23.84
CA GLY A 306 -29.03 2.09 -24.14
C GLY A 306 -28.07 3.28 -24.19
N GLU A 307 -28.47 4.46 -23.73
CA GLU A 307 -27.61 5.65 -23.71
C GLU A 307 -26.42 5.45 -22.77
N VAL A 308 -25.21 5.64 -23.31
CA VAL A 308 -23.95 5.51 -22.56
C VAL A 308 -23.47 6.89 -22.14
N THR A 309 -23.27 7.07 -20.84
CA THR A 309 -22.64 8.27 -20.27
C THR A 309 -21.42 7.88 -19.44
N TYR A 310 -20.39 8.72 -19.44
CA TYR A 310 -19.15 8.44 -18.70
C TYR A 310 -18.47 9.71 -18.21
N SER A 311 -17.57 9.58 -17.25
CA SER A 311 -16.64 10.64 -16.82
C SER A 311 -15.20 10.25 -17.11
N THR A 312 -14.32 11.25 -17.22
CA THR A 312 -12.87 11.06 -17.36
C THR A 312 -12.12 11.77 -16.24
N LEU A 313 -11.07 11.13 -15.71
CA LEU A 313 -10.17 11.75 -14.75
C LEU A 313 -9.45 12.95 -15.38
N GLY A 314 -9.39 14.06 -14.64
CA GLY A 314 -8.82 15.32 -15.12
C GLY A 314 -9.70 16.08 -16.12
N GLY A 315 -10.85 15.52 -16.52
CA GLY A 315 -11.69 16.04 -17.58
C GLY A 315 -11.08 15.90 -18.97
N GLY A 316 -11.88 16.22 -20.00
CA GLY A 316 -11.46 16.17 -21.40
C GLY A 316 -11.79 14.84 -22.09
N LYS A 317 -11.24 14.69 -23.30
CA LYS A 317 -11.56 13.56 -24.20
C LYS A 317 -11.02 12.23 -23.69
N ALA A 318 -11.75 11.16 -23.99
CA ALA A 318 -11.42 9.81 -23.53
C ALA A 318 -10.15 9.27 -24.21
N ARG A 319 -9.35 8.53 -23.45
CA ARG A 319 -8.14 7.84 -23.95
C ARG A 319 -8.17 6.34 -23.71
N GLY A 320 -8.95 5.89 -22.74
CA GLY A 320 -9.02 4.49 -22.32
C GLY A 320 -9.86 4.35 -21.04
N LEU A 321 -9.92 3.14 -20.48
CA LEU A 321 -10.67 2.80 -19.28
C LEU A 321 -9.73 2.54 -18.11
N CYS A 322 -9.96 3.12 -16.93
CA CYS A 322 -9.28 2.67 -15.71
C CYS A 322 -10.05 1.56 -15.00
N GLY A 323 -9.45 0.93 -13.97
CA GLY A 323 -10.05 -0.20 -13.26
C GLY A 323 -11.46 0.08 -12.72
N SER A 324 -11.71 1.27 -12.16
CA SER A 324 -13.06 1.66 -11.71
C SER A 324 -14.03 1.82 -12.89
N GLY A 325 -13.57 2.38 -14.01
CA GLY A 325 -14.37 2.50 -15.23
C GLY A 325 -14.73 1.14 -15.84
N ILE A 326 -13.83 0.15 -15.77
CA ILE A 326 -14.11 -1.22 -16.20
C ILE A 326 -15.17 -1.86 -15.31
N ILE A 327 -15.06 -1.73 -13.98
CA ILE A 327 -16.06 -2.26 -13.04
C ILE A 327 -17.44 -1.66 -13.30
N ASP A 328 -17.53 -0.33 -13.38
CA ASP A 328 -18.77 0.38 -13.66
C ASP A 328 -19.35 -0.02 -15.03
N LEU A 329 -18.51 -0.15 -16.06
CA LEU A 329 -18.93 -0.55 -17.41
C LEU A 329 -19.55 -1.96 -17.40
N VAL A 330 -18.87 -2.94 -16.83
CA VAL A 330 -19.35 -4.34 -16.86
C VAL A 330 -20.65 -4.46 -16.04
N ALA A 331 -20.74 -3.75 -14.91
CA ALA A 331 -21.96 -3.75 -14.11
C ALA A 331 -23.12 -3.09 -14.86
N ALA A 332 -22.87 -1.95 -15.52
CA ALA A 332 -23.87 -1.27 -16.34
C ALA A 332 -24.31 -2.11 -17.55
N LEU A 333 -23.39 -2.78 -18.23
CA LEU A 333 -23.70 -3.70 -19.33
C LEU A 333 -24.61 -4.85 -18.87
N TYR A 334 -24.34 -5.41 -17.67
CA TYR A 334 -25.17 -6.47 -17.10
C TYR A 334 -26.57 -5.98 -16.78
N LEU A 335 -26.68 -4.85 -16.09
CA LEU A 335 -27.98 -4.25 -15.72
C LEU A 335 -28.80 -3.85 -16.96
N ALA A 336 -28.15 -3.44 -18.05
CA ALA A 336 -28.77 -3.16 -19.34
C ALA A 336 -29.02 -4.42 -20.20
N ARG A 337 -28.75 -5.62 -19.68
CA ARG A 337 -28.89 -6.92 -20.39
C ARG A 337 -28.06 -7.03 -21.67
N MET A 338 -27.07 -6.17 -21.83
CA MET A 338 -26.13 -6.18 -22.97
C MET A 338 -25.09 -7.29 -22.84
N ILE A 339 -24.96 -7.88 -21.65
CA ILE A 339 -24.21 -9.11 -21.40
C ILE A 339 -25.06 -10.08 -20.56
N ASP A 340 -24.84 -11.39 -20.73
CA ASP A 340 -25.45 -12.41 -19.88
C ASP A 340 -24.69 -12.63 -18.56
N VAL A 341 -25.20 -13.55 -17.73
CA VAL A 341 -24.57 -13.98 -16.48
C VAL A 341 -23.17 -14.59 -16.67
N ARG A 342 -22.80 -15.01 -17.89
CA ARG A 342 -21.46 -15.56 -18.21
C ARG A 342 -20.50 -14.46 -18.68
N GLY A 343 -20.96 -13.21 -18.77
CA GLY A 343 -20.21 -12.12 -19.35
C GLY A 343 -20.06 -12.24 -20.87
N LYS A 344 -21.06 -12.76 -21.58
CA LYS A 344 -21.09 -12.78 -23.05
C LYS A 344 -21.99 -11.69 -23.58
N PHE A 345 -21.48 -10.92 -24.54
CA PHE A 345 -22.27 -9.88 -25.22
C PHE A 345 -23.53 -10.45 -25.85
N GLN A 346 -24.63 -9.71 -25.70
CA GLN A 346 -25.95 -10.04 -26.23
C GLN A 346 -26.31 -9.06 -27.35
N PRO A 347 -26.07 -9.41 -28.64
CA PRO A 347 -26.28 -8.51 -29.77
C PRO A 347 -27.69 -7.93 -29.87
N ARG A 348 -28.70 -8.66 -29.36
CA ARG A 348 -30.11 -8.21 -29.32
C ARG A 348 -30.28 -6.89 -28.55
N PHE A 349 -29.48 -6.66 -27.50
CA PHE A 349 -29.64 -5.52 -26.59
C PHE A 349 -28.55 -4.46 -26.78
N ALA A 350 -27.36 -4.84 -27.26
CA ALA A 350 -26.23 -3.93 -27.36
C ALA A 350 -26.26 -2.98 -28.58
N GLY A 351 -27.15 -3.23 -29.55
CA GLY A 351 -27.42 -2.33 -30.68
C GLY A 351 -26.17 -1.99 -31.51
N GLU A 352 -26.09 -0.74 -31.98
CA GLU A 352 -25.03 -0.27 -32.88
C GLU A 352 -23.66 -0.09 -32.20
N ARG A 353 -23.62 -0.05 -30.86
CA ARG A 353 -22.36 0.07 -30.09
C ARG A 353 -21.61 -1.25 -29.99
N LEU A 354 -22.23 -2.39 -30.32
CA LEU A 354 -21.54 -3.67 -30.42
C LEU A 354 -20.97 -3.84 -31.83
N ILE A 355 -19.65 -3.75 -31.94
CA ILE A 355 -18.94 -3.91 -33.21
C ILE A 355 -18.15 -5.22 -33.23
N THR A 356 -17.71 -5.63 -34.40
CA THR A 356 -16.82 -6.78 -34.58
C THR A 356 -15.41 -6.29 -34.88
N GLU A 357 -14.46 -6.61 -33.99
CA GLU A 357 -13.03 -6.41 -34.19
C GLU A 357 -12.34 -7.74 -34.56
N LYS A 358 -11.04 -7.69 -34.83
CA LYS A 358 -10.22 -8.87 -35.17
C LYS A 358 -10.26 -9.96 -34.08
N GLU A 359 -10.38 -9.56 -32.82
CA GLU A 359 -10.36 -10.47 -31.65
C GLU A 359 -11.75 -10.91 -31.21
N GLY A 360 -12.80 -10.48 -31.93
CA GLY A 360 -14.20 -10.79 -31.63
C GLY A 360 -15.05 -9.55 -31.37
N PRO A 361 -16.21 -9.71 -30.71
CA PRO A 361 -17.10 -8.60 -30.42
C PRO A 361 -16.48 -7.63 -29.41
N ALA A 362 -16.73 -6.34 -29.62
CA ALA A 362 -16.29 -5.26 -28.74
C ALA A 362 -17.37 -4.19 -28.61
N PHE A 363 -17.52 -3.65 -27.40
CA PHE A 363 -18.47 -2.59 -27.11
C PHE A 363 -17.80 -1.22 -27.18
N VAL A 364 -18.38 -0.29 -27.94
CA VAL A 364 -17.89 1.09 -28.06
C VAL A 364 -18.37 1.91 -26.86
N VAL A 365 -17.45 2.26 -25.97
CA VAL A 365 -17.73 3.10 -24.80
C VAL A 365 -17.72 4.57 -25.19
N ALA A 366 -16.67 5.02 -25.88
CA ALA A 366 -16.55 6.36 -26.44
C ALA A 366 -16.27 6.30 -27.94
N THR A 367 -16.92 7.15 -28.73
CA THR A 367 -16.73 7.21 -30.19
C THR A 367 -15.39 7.84 -30.56
N ALA A 368 -15.05 7.79 -31.85
CA ALA A 368 -13.86 8.44 -32.39
C ALA A 368 -13.86 9.97 -32.16
N GLU A 369 -15.02 10.61 -32.25
CA GLU A 369 -15.17 12.05 -32.04
C GLU A 369 -14.96 12.44 -30.57
N GLU A 370 -15.35 11.55 -29.67
CA GLU A 370 -15.27 11.70 -28.22
C GLU A 370 -13.86 11.39 -27.66
N SER A 371 -13.03 10.68 -28.42
CA SER A 371 -11.69 10.27 -28.01
C SER A 371 -10.60 11.30 -28.35
N ALA A 372 -9.49 11.23 -27.61
CA ALA A 372 -8.41 12.20 -27.71
C ALA A 372 -7.57 12.04 -28.98
N ASP A 373 -7.51 10.84 -29.54
CA ASP A 373 -6.67 10.46 -30.69
C ASP A 373 -7.48 10.17 -31.96
N GLY A 374 -8.81 10.27 -31.91
CA GLY A 374 -9.68 9.94 -33.04
C GLY A 374 -9.95 8.44 -33.19
N THR A 375 -9.50 7.61 -32.25
CA THR A 375 -9.78 6.17 -32.21
C THR A 375 -10.87 5.87 -31.17
N PRO A 376 -11.94 5.14 -31.50
CA PRO A 376 -12.95 4.78 -30.50
C PRO A 376 -12.35 4.04 -29.30
N VAL A 377 -12.86 4.31 -28.10
CA VAL A 377 -12.52 3.55 -26.89
C VAL A 377 -13.46 2.36 -26.79
N THR A 378 -12.92 1.17 -27.04
CA THR A 378 -13.69 -0.09 -27.07
C THR A 378 -13.33 -1.02 -25.91
N PHE A 379 -14.27 -1.88 -25.53
CA PHE A 379 -14.08 -2.92 -24.53
C PHE A 379 -14.42 -4.29 -25.14
N ALA A 380 -13.40 -5.13 -25.33
CA ALA A 380 -13.53 -6.37 -26.09
C ALA A 380 -13.99 -7.55 -25.23
N GLN A 381 -14.50 -8.60 -25.87
CA GLN A 381 -14.90 -9.83 -25.18
C GLN A 381 -13.76 -10.50 -24.42
N VAL A 382 -12.51 -10.40 -24.90
CA VAL A 382 -11.33 -10.92 -24.20
C VAL A 382 -11.05 -10.15 -22.90
N ASP A 383 -11.29 -8.85 -22.90
CA ASP A 383 -11.15 -7.97 -21.74
C ASP A 383 -12.25 -8.28 -20.72
N LEU A 384 -13.48 -8.45 -21.19
CA LEU A 384 -14.62 -8.88 -20.38
C LEU A 384 -14.36 -10.25 -19.75
N ASP A 385 -13.87 -11.22 -20.53
CA ASP A 385 -13.52 -12.55 -20.02
C ASP A 385 -12.41 -12.50 -18.96
N ALA A 386 -11.45 -11.57 -19.09
CA ALA A 386 -10.42 -11.32 -18.08
C ALA A 386 -11.03 -10.72 -16.81
N MET A 387 -11.91 -9.73 -16.95
CA MET A 387 -12.62 -9.12 -15.83
C MET A 387 -13.48 -10.15 -15.07
N MET A 388 -14.15 -11.06 -15.79
CA MET A 388 -14.93 -12.16 -15.20
C MET A 388 -14.07 -13.14 -14.39
N ARG A 389 -12.80 -13.34 -14.75
CA ARG A 389 -11.85 -14.11 -13.93
C ARG A 389 -11.40 -13.32 -12.71
N SER A 390 -11.12 -12.03 -12.88
CA SER A 390 -10.67 -11.19 -11.78
C SER A 390 -11.71 -11.07 -10.66
N LYS A 391 -12.96 -10.80 -11.05
CA LYS A 391 -14.07 -10.73 -10.09
C LYS A 391 -14.29 -12.06 -9.38
N ALA A 392 -14.10 -13.18 -10.09
CA ALA A 392 -14.28 -14.51 -9.53
C ALA A 392 -13.19 -14.83 -8.50
N ALA A 393 -11.94 -14.47 -8.81
CA ALA A 393 -10.82 -14.61 -7.90
C ALA A 393 -11.08 -13.81 -6.62
N MET A 394 -11.47 -12.54 -6.75
CA MET A 394 -11.74 -11.67 -5.60
C MET A 394 -12.77 -12.28 -4.64
N TYR A 395 -13.97 -12.59 -5.13
CA TYR A 395 -15.01 -13.15 -4.27
C TYR A 395 -14.65 -14.53 -3.71
N SER A 396 -13.87 -15.33 -4.44
CA SER A 396 -13.34 -16.61 -3.95
C SER A 396 -12.35 -16.42 -2.80
N ILE A 397 -11.49 -15.41 -2.87
CA ILE A 397 -10.56 -15.06 -1.79
C ILE A 397 -11.36 -14.71 -0.54
N LEU A 398 -12.32 -13.77 -0.67
CA LEU A 398 -13.14 -13.29 0.43
C LEU A 398 -13.95 -14.41 1.09
N THR A 399 -14.58 -15.28 0.29
CA THR A 399 -15.38 -16.40 0.79
C THR A 399 -14.52 -17.51 1.41
N THR A 400 -13.31 -17.75 0.87
CA THR A 400 -12.40 -18.76 1.43
C THR A 400 -11.87 -18.32 2.79
N ILE A 401 -11.38 -17.08 2.91
CA ILE A 401 -10.77 -16.61 4.16
C ILE A 401 -11.79 -16.50 5.30
N ILE A 402 -13.00 -16.01 5.03
CA ILE A 402 -14.05 -15.90 6.06
C ILE A 402 -14.58 -17.28 6.47
N GLY A 403 -14.71 -18.20 5.51
CA GLY A 403 -15.12 -19.58 5.77
C GLY A 403 -14.09 -20.36 6.59
N GLN A 404 -12.79 -20.04 6.45
CA GLN A 404 -11.72 -20.67 7.22
C GLN A 404 -11.84 -20.45 8.73
N VAL A 405 -12.52 -19.38 9.14
CA VAL A 405 -12.78 -19.04 10.55
C VAL A 405 -14.23 -19.31 10.95
N GLY A 406 -15.02 -19.96 10.09
CA GLY A 406 -16.40 -20.35 10.38
C GLY A 406 -17.38 -19.19 10.52
N LEU A 407 -17.08 -18.05 9.88
CA LEU A 407 -17.92 -16.86 9.88
C LEU A 407 -18.61 -16.66 8.52
N GLU A 408 -19.72 -15.92 8.55
CA GLU A 408 -20.40 -15.42 7.36
C GLU A 408 -20.14 -13.91 7.17
N PHE A 409 -20.35 -13.40 5.97
CA PHE A 409 -20.14 -11.97 5.69
C PHE A 409 -21.02 -11.06 6.56
N ALA A 410 -22.20 -11.53 6.96
CA ALA A 410 -23.12 -10.81 7.84
C ALA A 410 -22.57 -10.63 9.27
N ASP A 411 -21.55 -11.41 9.67
CA ASP A 411 -20.90 -11.28 10.98
C ASP A 411 -19.85 -10.15 11.01
N LEU A 412 -19.52 -9.54 9.86
CA LEU A 412 -18.56 -8.45 9.77
C LEU A 412 -19.20 -7.12 10.16
N GLU A 413 -18.61 -6.42 11.14
CA GLU A 413 -19.02 -5.06 11.49
C GLU A 413 -18.59 -4.03 10.43
N ARG A 414 -17.45 -4.29 9.79
CA ARG A 414 -16.81 -3.36 8.86
C ARG A 414 -15.94 -4.09 7.84
N ILE A 415 -15.92 -3.57 6.62
CA ILE A 415 -14.97 -3.92 5.57
C ILE A 415 -14.20 -2.66 5.19
N PHE A 416 -12.94 -2.59 5.58
CA PHE A 416 -12.01 -1.55 5.17
C PHE A 416 -11.47 -1.86 3.79
N VAL A 417 -11.50 -0.87 2.90
CA VAL A 417 -11.04 -1.01 1.53
C VAL A 417 -9.89 -0.01 1.30
N ALA A 418 -8.69 -0.56 1.15
CA ALA A 418 -7.46 0.19 0.95
C ALA A 418 -7.12 0.33 -0.54
N GLY A 419 -6.03 1.05 -0.79
CA GLY A 419 -5.42 1.17 -2.11
C GLY A 419 -6.24 2.02 -3.09
N SER A 420 -5.87 1.92 -4.36
CA SER A 420 -6.55 2.62 -5.46
C SER A 420 -8.01 2.19 -5.60
N PHE A 421 -8.30 0.94 -5.22
CA PHE A 421 -9.63 0.35 -5.27
C PHE A 421 -10.60 1.11 -4.36
N GLY A 422 -10.26 1.29 -3.08
CA GLY A 422 -11.12 1.99 -2.12
C GLY A 422 -11.41 3.45 -2.49
N LYS A 423 -10.50 4.12 -3.19
CA LYS A 423 -10.66 5.54 -3.56
C LYS A 423 -11.62 5.75 -4.73
N HIS A 424 -11.66 4.82 -5.69
CA HIS A 424 -12.30 5.04 -6.98
C HIS A 424 -13.45 4.08 -7.28
N ILE A 425 -13.61 2.97 -6.57
CA ILE A 425 -14.65 1.98 -6.93
C ILE A 425 -15.93 2.25 -6.15
N ASP A 426 -17.05 2.21 -6.85
CA ASP A 426 -18.38 2.25 -6.24
C ASP A 426 -18.70 0.83 -5.71
N PRO A 427 -18.86 0.66 -4.38
CA PRO A 427 -19.16 -0.66 -3.81
C PRO A 427 -20.44 -1.27 -4.40
N ARG A 428 -21.43 -0.48 -4.83
CA ARG A 428 -22.64 -1.01 -5.49
C ARG A 428 -22.32 -1.74 -6.79
N GLN A 429 -21.40 -1.19 -7.60
CA GLN A 429 -21.01 -1.80 -8.87
C GLN A 429 -20.19 -3.07 -8.63
N ALA A 430 -19.29 -3.04 -7.63
CA ALA A 430 -18.55 -4.22 -7.21
C ALA A 430 -19.45 -5.35 -6.67
N ILE A 431 -20.51 -5.02 -5.91
CA ILE A 431 -21.54 -5.98 -5.48
C ILE A 431 -22.32 -6.52 -6.68
N THR A 432 -22.72 -5.65 -7.61
CA THR A 432 -23.45 -6.04 -8.84
C THR A 432 -22.69 -7.09 -9.65
N LEU A 433 -21.36 -6.95 -9.75
CA LEU A 433 -20.51 -7.93 -10.43
C LEU A 433 -20.30 -9.23 -9.64
N GLY A 434 -20.58 -9.22 -8.35
CA GLY A 434 -20.18 -10.26 -7.40
C GLY A 434 -18.68 -10.29 -7.16
N MET A 435 -18.05 -9.11 -7.03
CA MET A 435 -16.67 -8.95 -6.54
C MET A 435 -16.62 -8.82 -5.02
N MET A 436 -17.62 -8.13 -4.46
CA MET A 436 -17.76 -7.82 -3.04
C MET A 436 -19.04 -8.45 -2.51
N PRO A 437 -19.13 -8.83 -1.23
CA PRO A 437 -20.33 -9.42 -0.68
C PRO A 437 -21.50 -8.43 -0.67
N ASP A 438 -22.71 -8.93 -0.87
CA ASP A 438 -23.93 -8.12 -0.85
C ASP A 438 -24.31 -7.73 0.58
N LEU A 439 -23.71 -6.62 1.03
CA LEU A 439 -23.89 -6.04 2.37
C LEU A 439 -24.36 -4.58 2.26
N PRO A 440 -24.96 -4.03 3.33
CA PRO A 440 -25.24 -2.60 3.43
C PRO A 440 -23.99 -1.75 3.15
N LEU A 441 -24.15 -0.66 2.40
CA LEU A 441 -23.01 0.13 1.92
C LEU A 441 -22.22 0.82 3.02
N ASP A 442 -22.86 1.10 4.15
CA ASP A 442 -22.24 1.68 5.34
C ASP A 442 -21.31 0.71 6.08
N VAL A 443 -21.30 -0.58 5.70
CA VAL A 443 -20.29 -1.57 6.13
C VAL A 443 -18.94 -1.34 5.44
N PHE A 444 -18.92 -0.75 4.24
CA PHE A 444 -17.68 -0.52 3.49
C PHE A 444 -17.08 0.85 3.83
N GLU A 445 -15.80 0.88 4.20
CA GLU A 445 -15.09 2.08 4.56
C GLU A 445 -13.78 2.20 3.77
N ALA A 446 -13.69 3.20 2.90
CA ALA A 446 -12.49 3.48 2.14
C ALA A 446 -11.44 4.17 3.02
N ILE A 447 -10.23 3.60 3.09
CA ILE A 447 -9.14 4.13 3.95
C ILE A 447 -7.95 4.71 3.17
N GLY A 448 -8.01 4.70 1.84
CA GLY A 448 -6.98 5.26 0.97
C GLY A 448 -5.64 4.48 1.02
N ASN A 449 -4.52 5.18 0.90
CA ASN A 449 -3.19 4.57 0.99
C ASN A 449 -2.86 4.24 2.46
N SER A 450 -3.27 3.05 2.88
CA SER A 450 -3.07 2.57 4.25
C SER A 450 -1.60 2.18 4.54
N SER A 451 -0.83 1.83 3.51
CA SER A 451 0.62 1.58 3.63
C SER A 451 1.35 2.86 4.09
N LEU A 452 1.09 3.98 3.41
CA LEU A 452 1.66 5.28 3.79
C LEU A 452 1.14 5.74 5.16
N ALA A 453 -0.15 5.60 5.43
CA ALA A 453 -0.74 5.99 6.72
C ALA A 453 -0.10 5.24 7.90
N GLY A 454 0.16 3.94 7.76
CA GLY A 454 0.88 3.15 8.78
C GLY A 454 2.33 3.61 8.96
N ALA A 455 3.04 3.91 7.86
CA ALA A 455 4.39 4.48 7.91
C ALA A 455 4.43 5.84 8.63
N GLU A 456 3.41 6.69 8.45
CA GLU A 456 3.28 7.94 9.21
C GLU A 456 3.07 7.70 10.71
N GLU A 457 2.23 6.72 11.07
CA GLU A 457 1.93 6.40 12.47
C GLU A 457 3.18 5.94 13.23
N VAL A 458 3.99 5.09 12.61
CA VAL A 458 5.24 4.59 13.23
C VAL A 458 6.31 5.66 13.33
N LEU A 459 6.28 6.74 12.56
CA LEU A 459 7.17 7.88 12.82
C LEU A 459 6.78 8.63 14.08
N ARG A 460 5.48 8.71 14.39
CA ARG A 460 4.94 9.55 15.47
C ARG A 460 4.88 8.83 16.81
N SER A 461 4.82 7.50 16.81
CA SER A 461 4.40 6.74 17.99
C SER A 461 5.19 5.45 18.19
N ARG A 462 5.92 5.38 19.30
CA ARG A 462 6.53 4.14 19.81
C ARG A 462 5.51 3.03 19.98
N ARG A 463 4.34 3.34 20.55
CA ARG A 463 3.27 2.36 20.73
C ARG A 463 2.85 1.73 19.40
N SER A 464 2.88 2.50 18.32
CA SER A 464 2.54 2.01 16.99
C SER A 464 3.66 1.14 16.42
N ARG A 465 4.94 1.50 16.64
CA ARG A 465 6.08 0.63 16.34
C ARG A 465 6.00 -0.71 17.09
N GLU A 466 5.70 -0.68 18.40
CA GLU A 466 5.49 -1.87 19.23
C GLU A 466 4.32 -2.72 18.74
N ARG A 467 3.20 -2.09 18.34
CA ARG A 467 2.06 -2.79 17.72
C ARG A 467 2.48 -3.50 16.44
N CYS A 468 3.16 -2.81 15.52
CA CYS A 468 3.65 -3.41 14.28
C CYS A 468 4.56 -4.61 14.54
N GLN A 469 5.47 -4.53 15.51
CA GLN A 469 6.38 -5.62 15.87
C GLN A 469 5.66 -6.82 16.50
N ALA A 470 4.56 -6.60 17.22
CA ALA A 470 3.77 -7.67 17.84
C ALA A 470 2.82 -8.37 16.86
N LEU A 471 2.39 -7.68 15.80
CA LEU A 471 1.37 -8.17 14.86
C LEU A 471 1.72 -9.49 14.15
N PRO A 472 2.95 -9.71 13.65
CA PRO A 472 3.31 -10.96 13.00
C PRO A 472 3.03 -12.21 13.83
N GLN A 473 3.09 -12.12 15.17
CA GLN A 473 2.81 -13.23 16.08
C GLN A 473 1.31 -13.51 16.25
N LYS A 474 0.44 -12.58 15.86
CA LYS A 474 -1.02 -12.71 15.92
C LYS A 474 -1.65 -13.15 14.61
N ILE A 475 -0.91 -13.04 13.51
CA ILE A 475 -1.42 -13.26 12.15
C ILE A 475 -1.18 -14.71 11.75
N THR A 476 -2.24 -15.40 11.37
CA THR A 476 -2.17 -16.69 10.69
C THR A 476 -2.26 -16.44 9.19
N TYR A 477 -1.18 -16.72 8.44
CA TYR A 477 -1.18 -16.58 6.99
C TYR A 477 -1.65 -17.86 6.30
N LEU A 478 -2.64 -17.74 5.42
CA LEU A 478 -3.21 -18.81 4.61
C LEU A 478 -2.65 -18.73 3.18
N GLU A 479 -1.93 -19.77 2.77
CA GLU A 479 -1.41 -19.90 1.41
C GLU A 479 -2.52 -20.39 0.45
N LEU A 480 -3.00 -19.49 -0.42
CA LEU A 480 -4.09 -19.80 -1.34
C LEU A 480 -3.66 -20.66 -2.53
N ASN A 481 -2.37 -20.63 -2.91
CA ASN A 481 -1.87 -21.37 -4.08
C ASN A 481 -2.06 -22.90 -3.96
N VAL A 482 -2.14 -23.42 -2.74
CA VAL A 482 -2.34 -24.85 -2.46
C VAL A 482 -3.73 -25.14 -1.85
N ASN A 483 -4.61 -24.15 -1.80
CA ASN A 483 -5.91 -24.26 -1.16
C ASN A 483 -6.96 -24.82 -2.15
N GLN A 484 -7.41 -26.07 -1.92
CA GLN A 484 -8.40 -26.72 -2.80
C GLN A 484 -9.77 -26.05 -2.74
N GLU A 485 -10.16 -25.51 -1.58
CA GLU A 485 -11.44 -24.86 -1.36
C GLU A 485 -11.58 -23.59 -2.22
N PHE A 486 -10.50 -22.83 -2.36
CA PHE A 486 -10.42 -21.69 -3.28
C PHE A 486 -10.77 -22.09 -4.72
N MET A 487 -10.18 -23.19 -5.23
CA MET A 487 -10.41 -23.65 -6.60
C MET A 487 -11.85 -24.12 -6.83
N ILE A 488 -12.47 -24.73 -5.82
CA ILE A 488 -13.88 -25.15 -5.87
C ILE A 488 -14.79 -23.91 -5.96
N ARG A 489 -14.56 -22.91 -5.09
CA ARG A 489 -15.34 -21.68 -5.04
C ARG A 489 -15.20 -20.84 -6.30
N PHE A 490 -14.01 -20.80 -6.88
CA PHE A 490 -13.71 -20.03 -8.10
C PHE A 490 -14.68 -20.32 -9.24
N SER A 491 -15.06 -21.59 -9.44
CA SER A 491 -15.95 -21.98 -10.55
C SER A 491 -17.34 -21.33 -10.46
N GLY A 492 -17.93 -21.27 -9.26
CA GLY A 492 -19.23 -20.62 -9.02
C GLY A 492 -19.16 -19.08 -9.07
N CYS A 493 -17.99 -18.54 -8.76
CA CYS A 493 -17.75 -17.09 -8.78
C CYS A 493 -17.58 -16.50 -10.19
N ARG A 494 -17.55 -17.33 -11.25
CA ARG A 494 -17.36 -16.88 -12.64
C ARG A 494 -18.61 -16.29 -13.32
N PHE A 495 -19.76 -16.27 -12.65
CA PHE A 495 -21.04 -15.80 -13.22
C PHE A 495 -21.51 -14.53 -12.53
N ILE A 496 -22.13 -13.57 -13.20
CA ILE A 496 -22.65 -12.34 -12.58
C ILE A 496 -24.03 -12.58 -11.93
N PRO A 497 -24.23 -12.21 -10.65
CA PRO A 497 -23.19 -11.91 -9.66
C PRO A 497 -22.50 -13.18 -9.15
N HIS A 498 -23.21 -14.32 -9.12
CA HIS A 498 -22.71 -15.64 -8.73
C HIS A 498 -23.63 -16.74 -9.30
N THR A 499 -23.20 -18.02 -9.32
CA THR A 499 -24.09 -19.15 -9.67
C THR A 499 -25.22 -19.37 -8.68
N ASP A 500 -25.05 -18.89 -7.45
CA ASP A 500 -26.06 -18.91 -6.39
C ASP A 500 -26.55 -17.48 -6.19
N PRO A 501 -27.75 -17.13 -6.69
CA PRO A 501 -28.28 -15.79 -6.59
C PRO A 501 -28.71 -15.42 -5.18
N SER A 502 -28.89 -16.39 -4.27
CA SER A 502 -29.28 -16.11 -2.88
C SER A 502 -28.20 -15.36 -2.10
N LEU A 503 -26.96 -15.39 -2.57
CA LEU A 503 -25.83 -14.64 -2.00
C LEU A 503 -25.87 -13.14 -2.36
N PHE A 504 -26.68 -12.75 -3.36
CA PHE A 504 -26.75 -11.39 -3.90
C PHE A 504 -28.21 -10.92 -4.07
N PRO A 505 -29.02 -10.88 -2.99
CA PRO A 505 -30.43 -10.53 -3.07
C PRO A 505 -30.71 -9.12 -3.64
N SER A 506 -29.74 -8.20 -3.61
CA SER A 506 -29.89 -6.85 -4.16
C SER A 506 -29.68 -6.76 -5.66
N VAL A 507 -29.12 -7.81 -6.29
CA VAL A 507 -28.76 -7.83 -7.70
C VAL A 507 -29.85 -8.56 -8.51
N PRO A 508 -30.45 -7.93 -9.54
CA PRO A 508 -31.43 -8.61 -10.38
C PRO A 508 -30.77 -9.73 -11.18
N VAL A 509 -31.44 -10.87 -11.29
CA VAL A 509 -31.03 -11.99 -12.15
C VAL A 509 -31.91 -11.98 -13.40
N PHE A 510 -31.26 -11.96 -14.56
CA PHE A 510 -31.94 -12.03 -15.85
C PHE A 510 -31.78 -13.45 -16.41
N ASP A 511 -32.88 -14.20 -16.49
CA ASP A 511 -32.88 -15.51 -17.15
C ASP A 511 -32.84 -15.35 -18.67
N ASP A 512 -32.04 -16.20 -19.35
CA ASP A 512 -31.98 -16.28 -20.82
C ASP A 512 -33.32 -16.70 -21.47
N CYS A 513 -34.34 -17.05 -20.67
CA CYS A 513 -35.53 -17.78 -21.10
C CYS A 513 -36.86 -17.03 -21.08
N THR A 514 -36.94 -15.74 -20.75
CA THR A 514 -38.22 -15.01 -20.76
C THR A 514 -38.28 -13.94 -21.85
N SER A 515 -38.73 -14.41 -23.03
CA SER A 515 -39.51 -13.75 -24.12
C SER A 515 -39.12 -12.33 -24.56
#